data_AF-A0A3N1SL69-F1
#
_entry.id   AF-A0A3N1SL69-F1
#
_cell.length_a   1.000
_cell.length_b   1.000
_cell.length_c   1.000
_cell.angle_alpha   90.00
_cell.angle_beta   90.00
_cell.angle_gamma   90.00
#
_symmetry.space_group_name_H-M   'P 1'
#
loop_
_entity.id
_entity.type
_entity.pdbx_description
1 polymer ?
#
loop_
_entity_poly.entity_id
_entity_poly.type
_entity_poly.pdbx_seq_one_letter_code
_entity_poly.pdbx_strand_id
1 'polypeptide(L)'
;MLLLFASEDLRFRRWLLTNAGQPAGFLGTISMRGQTVGRPLGTFKGRTPQADAFARWLREITKGVTVRSLEEHFPYGKSSWSGFRDGSRLPSRALVEQVTGRYLREPALRERQLVQGMHLLEAAQQAAKDLENGLVRPAPLPGPRFRAADPMAEAWLRLDDARQRQIDAMQKLAVSERRREKLEDMVSVLEERCILLEGERDRAREDAQAELQHELQMSTEYRRQADQKLDHARRAEVRAYQLRLAAERQVTIERIALRQLDPDITPGIPPLSGNSVAQELDLPPLDQIHELLNAVQEQLDAQDDELNDLDDQIDLGARQQARDAPRTASRIVQGRLVEDTEAEGSPGKGRDNPRKPLTGRNEEQATGDEFDPDEAHTDHQPLEGLGAQPAELVIGLKTASTPAALSTALSQLRQRTPRTERRSISDLTQAAFPGRLKDDLVLMTVMRWIDGDVLPDTWLHLQALVRALGATDREVNAFQEAYIRTIDAHLPGRASFHDLSDLPVPARRLAGIGRGVVRRRNPIAVVLSERFVLRCLFHLV
;
A
#
# COMPACT_ATOMS: atom_id res chain seq x y z
N MET A 1 -18.23 42.29 4.42
CA MET A 1 -18.57 40.96 4.98
C MET A 1 -17.66 39.87 4.39
N LEU A 2 -16.35 40.14 4.26
CA LEU A 2 -15.33 39.25 3.66
C LEU A 2 -13.98 39.35 4.41
N LEU A 3 -13.97 39.91 5.62
CA LEU A 3 -12.78 40.10 6.45
C LEU A 3 -12.81 39.31 7.77
N LEU A 4 -13.82 38.46 7.98
CA LEU A 4 -13.97 37.68 9.22
C LEU A 4 -13.41 36.25 9.14
N PHE A 5 -13.11 35.72 7.95
CA PHE A 5 -12.59 34.35 7.80
C PHE A 5 -11.06 34.23 7.94
N ALA A 6 -10.29 35.31 7.82
CA ALA A 6 -8.84 35.27 7.96
C ALA A 6 -8.34 35.27 9.43
N SER A 7 -9.23 35.49 10.41
CA SER A 7 -8.84 35.60 11.82
C SER A 7 -8.85 34.27 12.59
N GLU A 8 -9.47 33.21 12.06
CA GLU A 8 -9.53 31.91 12.76
C GLU A 8 -8.32 31.03 12.45
N ASP A 9 -7.75 31.13 11.24
CA ASP A 9 -6.60 30.34 10.81
C ASP A 9 -5.30 30.71 11.56
N LEU A 10 -5.14 31.99 11.91
CA LEU A 10 -4.01 32.47 12.71
C LEU A 10 -4.06 32.05 14.19
N ARG A 11 -5.26 31.76 14.74
CA ARG A 11 -5.38 31.25 16.12
C ARG A 11 -5.02 29.78 16.22
N PHE A 12 -5.29 29.00 15.18
CA PHE A 12 -4.93 27.59 15.12
C PHE A 12 -3.41 27.38 14.97
N ARG A 13 -2.75 28.18 14.12
CA ARG A 13 -1.28 28.16 13.98
C ARG A 13 -0.55 28.66 15.24
N ARG A 14 -1.12 29.63 15.96
CA ARG A 14 -0.54 30.11 17.23
C ARG A 14 -0.67 29.09 18.36
N TRP A 15 -1.73 28.29 18.38
CA TRP A 15 -1.89 27.20 19.37
C TRP A 15 -0.88 26.07 19.18
N LEU A 16 -0.54 25.72 17.92
CA LEU A 16 0.47 24.70 17.61
C LEU A 16 1.90 25.09 18.03
N LEU A 17 2.25 26.37 18.00
CA LEU A 17 3.60 26.84 18.35
C LEU A 17 3.82 27.00 19.87
N THR A 18 2.78 27.24 20.68
CA THR A 18 2.93 27.38 22.15
C THR A 18 3.00 26.07 22.92
N ASN A 19 2.68 24.91 22.32
CA ASN A 19 2.69 23.60 23.00
C ASN A 19 3.93 22.74 22.71
N ALA A 20 4.89 23.22 21.91
CA ALA A 20 6.09 22.47 21.54
C ALA A 20 7.25 22.54 22.57
N GLY A 21 7.03 23.09 23.77
CA GLY A 21 8.11 23.47 24.69
C GLY A 21 7.92 23.11 26.16
N GLN A 22 7.23 22.01 26.51
CA GLN A 22 7.26 21.49 27.89
C GLN A 22 8.19 20.27 28.01
N PRO A 23 9.21 20.31 28.88
CA PRO A 23 10.10 19.18 29.10
C PRO A 23 9.31 18.03 29.75
N ALA A 24 9.41 16.86 29.11
CA ALA A 24 8.84 15.59 29.54
C ALA A 24 9.43 15.16 30.89
N GLY A 25 8.79 15.60 31.98
CA GLY A 25 9.01 15.07 33.32
C GLY A 25 7.95 14.02 33.65
N PHE A 26 8.39 12.77 33.78
CA PHE A 26 7.68 11.72 34.53
C PHE A 26 6.42 11.09 33.90
N LEU A 27 6.56 10.50 32.71
CA LEU A 27 5.67 9.42 32.28
C LEU A 27 6.20 8.10 32.82
N GLY A 28 5.56 7.61 33.89
CA GLY A 28 5.68 6.22 34.30
C GLY A 28 5.29 5.32 33.12
N THR A 29 6.22 4.46 32.73
CA THR A 29 6.05 3.41 31.72
C THR A 29 4.88 2.51 32.11
N ILE A 30 3.68 2.80 31.58
CA ILE A 30 2.57 1.85 31.57
C ILE A 30 2.99 0.75 30.61
N SER A 31 3.57 -0.31 31.18
CA SER A 31 3.95 -1.52 30.48
C SER A 31 2.70 -2.09 29.79
N MET A 32 2.60 -1.88 28.47
CA MET A 32 1.62 -2.50 27.57
C MET A 32 1.96 -3.99 27.43
N ARG A 33 1.90 -4.75 28.54
CA ARG A 33 1.91 -6.22 28.48
C ARG A 33 0.57 -6.66 27.91
N GLY A 34 0.62 -7.54 26.91
CA GLY A 34 -0.52 -8.02 26.14
C GLY A 34 -1.78 -8.21 26.99
N GLN A 35 -2.82 -7.44 26.65
CA GLN A 35 -4.14 -7.58 27.24
C GLN A 35 -4.67 -8.96 26.88
N THR A 36 -4.50 -9.90 27.81
CA THR A 36 -5.16 -11.19 27.77
C THR A 36 -6.66 -10.92 27.84
N VAL A 37 -7.35 -11.12 26.72
CA VAL A 37 -8.81 -10.94 26.63
C VAL A 37 -9.44 -11.89 27.65
N GLY A 38 -9.91 -11.32 28.75
CA GLY A 38 -10.40 -12.08 29.90
C GLY A 38 -11.53 -13.02 29.51
N ARG A 39 -11.58 -14.18 30.17
CA ARG A 39 -12.67 -15.16 30.04
C ARG A 39 -14.04 -14.46 30.07
N PRO A 40 -15.00 -14.80 29.18
CA PRO A 40 -16.31 -14.17 29.15
C PRO A 40 -16.95 -14.23 30.54
N LEU A 41 -17.42 -13.08 31.01
CA LEU A 41 -18.05 -12.95 32.34
C LEU A 41 -19.31 -13.83 32.38
N GLY A 42 -19.47 -14.61 33.46
CA GLY A 42 -20.58 -15.54 33.62
C GLY A 42 -21.96 -14.88 33.67
N THR A 43 -23.00 -15.70 33.65
CA THR A 43 -24.40 -15.27 33.83
C THR A 43 -24.58 -14.51 35.15
N PHE A 44 -25.53 -13.58 35.17
CA PHE A 44 -25.86 -12.83 36.39
C PHE A 44 -26.46 -13.76 37.45
N LYS A 45 -26.11 -13.52 38.72
CA LYS A 45 -26.45 -14.34 39.89
C LYS A 45 -27.14 -13.52 40.99
N GLY A 46 -27.73 -12.39 40.64
CA GLY A 46 -28.51 -11.59 41.58
C GLY A 46 -29.73 -12.35 42.07
N ARG A 47 -30.12 -12.10 43.32
CA ARG A 47 -31.34 -12.66 43.91
C ARG A 47 -32.61 -11.99 43.37
N THR A 48 -32.47 -10.80 42.81
CA THR A 48 -33.56 -9.99 42.27
C THR A 48 -33.17 -9.45 40.89
N PRO A 49 -34.13 -9.24 39.96
CA PRO A 49 -33.83 -8.70 38.64
C PRO A 49 -33.25 -7.27 38.71
N GLN A 50 -33.54 -6.53 39.77
CA GLN A 50 -32.97 -5.20 40.04
C GLN A 50 -31.48 -5.29 40.36
N ALA A 51 -31.04 -6.30 41.12
CA ALA A 51 -29.63 -6.54 41.38
C ALA A 51 -28.85 -6.90 40.10
N ASP A 52 -29.45 -7.70 39.21
CA ASP A 52 -28.87 -8.02 37.90
C ASP A 52 -28.78 -6.79 36.99
N ALA A 53 -29.78 -5.91 37.03
CA ALA A 53 -29.76 -4.65 36.30
C ALA A 53 -28.61 -3.74 36.76
N PHE A 54 -28.43 -3.61 38.08
CA PHE A 54 -27.30 -2.88 38.65
C PHE A 54 -25.94 -3.50 38.26
N ALA A 55 -25.83 -4.83 38.34
CA ALA A 55 -24.61 -5.55 37.96
C ALA A 55 -24.23 -5.35 36.49
N ARG A 56 -25.23 -5.34 35.59
CA ARG A 56 -25.04 -5.04 34.16
C ARG A 56 -24.51 -3.63 33.95
N TRP A 57 -25.08 -2.64 34.63
CA TRP A 57 -24.61 -1.26 34.60
C TRP A 57 -23.16 -1.16 35.10
N LEU A 58 -22.83 -1.82 36.22
CA LEU A 58 -21.47 -1.84 36.77
C LEU A 58 -20.46 -2.49 35.80
N ARG A 59 -20.86 -3.55 35.06
CA ARG A 59 -20.01 -4.18 34.04
C ARG A 59 -19.74 -3.26 32.85
N GLU A 60 -20.71 -2.43 32.47
CA GLU A 60 -20.56 -1.49 31.35
C GLU A 60 -19.58 -0.36 31.71
N ILE A 61 -19.71 0.26 32.89
CA ILE A 61 -18.78 1.33 33.31
C ILE A 61 -17.36 0.80 33.59
N THR A 62 -17.22 -0.50 33.87
CA THR A 62 -15.92 -1.18 34.09
C THR A 62 -15.50 -2.05 32.90
N LYS A 63 -16.01 -1.77 31.70
CA LYS A 63 -15.67 -2.51 30.48
C LYS A 63 -14.17 -2.41 30.19
N GLY A 64 -13.54 -3.55 29.91
CA GLY A 64 -12.09 -3.64 29.71
C GLY A 64 -11.25 -3.65 30.99
N VAL A 65 -11.85 -3.43 32.16
CA VAL A 65 -11.13 -3.44 33.45
C VAL A 65 -11.20 -4.83 34.07
N THR A 66 -10.04 -5.40 34.40
CA THR A 66 -9.98 -6.70 35.09
C THR A 66 -10.35 -6.57 36.57
N VAL A 67 -10.82 -7.66 37.19
CA VAL A 67 -11.14 -7.68 38.63
C VAL A 67 -9.91 -7.36 39.48
N ARG A 68 -8.72 -7.78 39.03
CA ARG A 68 -7.45 -7.48 39.74
C ARG A 68 -7.14 -5.99 39.74
N SER A 69 -7.36 -5.32 38.61
CA SER A 69 -7.21 -3.86 38.49
C SER A 69 -8.22 -3.10 39.36
N LEU A 70 -9.43 -3.64 39.54
CA LEU A 70 -10.42 -3.07 40.46
C LEU A 70 -10.01 -3.24 41.93
N GLU A 71 -9.44 -4.37 42.30
CA GLU A 71 -8.90 -4.62 43.65
C GLU A 71 -7.68 -3.73 43.96
N GLU A 72 -6.83 -3.44 42.97
CA GLU A 72 -5.71 -2.51 43.14
C GLU A 72 -6.17 -1.06 43.33
N HIS A 73 -7.28 -0.67 42.70
CA HIS A 73 -7.78 0.71 42.75
C HIS A 73 -8.71 1.01 43.93
N PHE A 74 -9.34 -0.01 44.53
CA PHE A 74 -10.31 0.17 45.61
C PHE A 74 -10.10 -0.92 46.68
N PRO A 75 -10.29 -0.61 47.98
CA PRO A 75 -9.98 -1.52 49.09
C PRO A 75 -11.04 -2.62 49.27
N TYR A 76 -11.37 -3.33 48.20
CA TYR A 76 -12.31 -4.45 48.17
C TYR A 76 -11.63 -5.65 47.51
N GLY A 77 -11.65 -6.80 48.20
CA GLY A 77 -11.04 -8.01 47.68
C GLY A 77 -11.71 -8.54 46.41
N LYS A 78 -10.96 -9.33 45.64
CA LYS A 78 -11.41 -9.97 44.37
C LYS A 78 -12.80 -10.61 44.43
N SER A 79 -13.11 -11.31 45.52
CA SER A 79 -14.41 -12.00 45.71
C SER A 79 -15.58 -11.03 45.81
N SER A 80 -15.39 -9.86 46.43
CA SER A 80 -16.41 -8.82 46.52
C SER A 80 -16.68 -8.21 45.15
N TRP A 81 -15.62 -7.92 44.39
CA TRP A 81 -15.76 -7.41 43.02
C TRP A 81 -16.46 -8.37 42.07
N SER A 82 -16.14 -9.66 42.15
CA SER A 82 -16.91 -10.69 41.43
C SER A 82 -18.37 -10.70 41.87
N GLY A 83 -18.63 -10.59 43.17
CA GLY A 83 -19.99 -10.51 43.70
C GLY A 83 -20.78 -9.29 43.21
N PHE A 84 -20.15 -8.11 43.17
CA PHE A 84 -20.75 -6.88 42.67
C PHE A 84 -21.03 -6.95 41.16
N ARG A 85 -20.08 -7.45 40.36
CA ARG A 85 -20.23 -7.57 38.91
C ARG A 85 -21.23 -8.66 38.49
N ASP A 86 -21.47 -9.65 39.33
CA ASP A 86 -22.46 -10.71 39.07
C ASP A 86 -23.82 -10.43 39.71
N GLY A 87 -23.95 -9.36 40.50
CA GLY A 87 -25.19 -8.98 41.18
C GLY A 87 -25.52 -9.77 42.45
N SER A 88 -24.65 -10.71 42.85
CA SER A 88 -24.86 -11.51 44.07
C SER A 88 -24.63 -10.73 45.36
N ARG A 89 -23.89 -9.61 45.29
CA ARG A 89 -23.72 -8.63 46.37
C ARG A 89 -23.96 -7.22 45.84
N LEU A 90 -24.49 -6.35 46.68
CA LEU A 90 -24.67 -4.92 46.37
C LEU A 90 -23.52 -4.11 47.00
N PRO A 91 -22.88 -3.19 46.25
CA PRO A 91 -21.84 -2.31 46.78
C PRO A 91 -22.42 -1.19 47.66
N SER A 92 -21.55 -0.50 48.40
CA SER A 92 -21.92 0.72 49.11
C SER A 92 -22.07 1.91 48.14
N ARG A 93 -22.88 2.90 48.51
CA ARG A 93 -23.04 4.16 47.76
C ARG A 93 -21.70 4.85 47.47
N ALA A 94 -20.85 4.96 48.47
CA ALA A 94 -19.53 5.59 48.34
C ALA A 94 -18.65 4.88 47.30
N LEU A 95 -18.74 3.54 47.20
CA LEU A 95 -17.99 2.81 46.18
C LEU A 95 -18.48 3.12 44.78
N VAL A 96 -19.80 3.25 44.57
CA VAL A 96 -20.37 3.62 43.27
C VAL A 96 -19.86 5.00 42.83
N GLU A 97 -19.87 5.97 43.74
CA GLU A 97 -19.33 7.32 43.49
C GLU A 97 -17.85 7.28 43.09
N GLN A 98 -17.03 6.52 43.83
CA GLN A 98 -15.59 6.39 43.55
C GLN A 98 -15.30 5.70 42.22
N VAL A 99 -16.02 4.62 41.88
CA VAL A 99 -15.85 3.87 40.62
C VAL A 99 -16.22 4.73 39.43
N THR A 100 -17.39 5.37 39.48
CA THR A 100 -17.87 6.26 38.42
C THR A 100 -16.93 7.45 38.25
N GLY A 101 -16.42 8.01 39.36
CA GLY A 101 -15.42 9.08 39.33
C GLY A 101 -14.10 8.70 38.67
N ARG A 102 -13.60 7.48 38.92
CA ARG A 102 -12.30 7.01 38.41
C ARG A 102 -12.34 6.58 36.94
N TYR A 103 -13.38 5.87 36.51
CA TYR A 103 -13.41 5.26 35.18
C TYR A 103 -14.09 6.11 34.10
N LEU A 104 -14.91 7.09 34.48
CA LEU A 104 -15.52 8.02 33.53
C LEU A 104 -14.74 9.33 33.52
N ARG A 105 -14.03 9.58 32.40
CA ARG A 105 -13.22 10.80 32.21
C ARG A 105 -14.07 12.05 32.06
N GLU A 106 -15.17 11.95 31.31
CA GLU A 106 -16.03 13.09 30.98
C GLU A 106 -16.97 13.46 32.14
N PRO A 107 -16.96 14.72 32.62
CA PRO A 107 -17.71 15.12 33.82
C PRO A 107 -19.23 15.06 33.63
N ALA A 108 -19.73 15.50 32.47
CA ALA A 108 -21.16 15.48 32.18
C ALA A 108 -21.72 14.05 32.11
N LEU A 109 -20.97 13.12 31.50
CA LEU A 109 -21.34 11.72 31.43
C LEU A 109 -21.22 11.03 32.80
N ARG A 110 -20.22 11.42 33.61
CA ARG A 110 -20.04 10.95 34.99
C ARG A 110 -21.25 11.26 35.86
N GLU A 111 -21.75 12.50 35.85
CA GLU A 111 -22.92 12.89 36.65
C GLU A 111 -24.17 12.10 36.25
N ARG A 112 -24.43 11.98 34.94
CA ARG A 112 -25.58 11.20 34.43
C ARG A 112 -25.49 9.73 34.84
N GLN A 113 -24.32 9.11 34.65
CA GLN A 113 -24.10 7.72 35.03
C GLN A 113 -24.15 7.51 36.54
N LEU A 114 -23.69 8.49 37.32
CA LEU A 114 -23.78 8.44 38.77
C LEU A 114 -25.25 8.41 39.22
N VAL A 115 -26.08 9.33 38.74
CA VAL A 115 -27.51 9.37 39.07
C VAL A 115 -28.19 8.06 38.68
N GLN A 116 -27.90 7.53 37.49
CA GLN A 116 -28.44 6.26 37.04
C GLN A 116 -28.00 5.08 37.93
N GLY A 117 -26.71 4.99 38.25
CA GLY A 117 -26.16 3.95 39.12
C GLY A 117 -26.75 4.00 40.54
N MET A 118 -26.95 5.20 41.07
CA MET A 118 -27.57 5.44 42.37
C MET A 118 -29.04 4.99 42.41
N HIS A 119 -29.83 5.34 41.40
CA HIS A 119 -31.22 4.90 41.30
C HIS A 119 -31.33 3.36 41.17
N LEU A 120 -30.46 2.73 40.37
CA LEU A 120 -30.42 1.28 40.25
C LEU A 120 -30.00 0.59 41.56
N LEU A 121 -29.07 1.18 42.32
CA LEU A 121 -28.64 0.67 43.61
C LEU A 121 -29.78 0.72 44.63
N GLU A 122 -30.49 1.85 44.72
CA GLU A 122 -31.65 2.02 45.62
C GLU A 122 -32.77 1.04 45.28
N ALA A 123 -33.11 0.88 43.99
CA ALA A 123 -34.09 -0.09 43.54
C ALA A 123 -33.69 -1.54 43.89
N ALA A 124 -32.40 -1.88 43.74
CA ALA A 124 -31.89 -3.20 44.10
C ALA A 124 -31.93 -3.45 45.61
N GLN A 125 -31.59 -2.44 46.42
CA GLN A 125 -31.68 -2.51 47.88
C GLN A 125 -33.12 -2.64 48.36
N GLN A 126 -34.05 -1.90 47.76
CA GLN A 126 -35.47 -1.99 48.10
C GLN A 126 -36.02 -3.37 47.75
N ALA A 127 -35.74 -3.89 46.56
CA ALA A 127 -36.15 -5.23 46.15
C ALA A 127 -35.55 -6.32 47.06
N ALA A 128 -34.31 -6.14 47.54
CA ALA A 128 -33.70 -7.06 48.49
C ALA A 128 -34.43 -7.03 49.86
N LYS A 129 -34.79 -5.85 50.37
CA LYS A 129 -35.59 -5.70 51.59
C LYS A 129 -36.98 -6.31 51.45
N ASP A 130 -37.64 -6.10 50.31
CA ASP A 130 -38.96 -6.66 50.05
C ASP A 130 -38.92 -8.20 49.98
N LEU A 131 -37.84 -8.76 49.42
CA LEU A 131 -37.60 -10.20 49.40
C LEU A 131 -37.40 -10.75 50.82
N GLU A 132 -36.58 -10.08 51.65
CA GLU A 132 -36.35 -10.46 53.05
C GLU A 132 -37.63 -10.36 53.89
N ASN A 133 -38.41 -9.29 53.72
CA ASN A 133 -39.70 -9.10 54.40
C ASN A 133 -40.75 -10.12 53.92
N GLY A 134 -40.74 -10.47 52.63
CA GLY A 134 -41.63 -11.48 52.05
C GLY A 134 -41.35 -12.90 52.54
N LEU A 135 -40.09 -13.23 52.82
CA LEU A 135 -39.67 -14.51 53.41
C LEU A 135 -40.12 -14.67 54.87
N VAL A 136 -40.38 -13.57 55.58
CA VAL A 136 -40.85 -13.58 56.98
C VAL A 136 -42.38 -13.61 57.08
N ARG A 137 -43.13 -13.56 55.97
CA ARG A 137 -44.57 -13.83 56.01
C ARG A 137 -44.79 -15.35 56.02
N PRO A 138 -45.17 -15.97 57.17
CA PRO A 138 -45.46 -17.40 57.19
C PRO A 138 -46.55 -17.69 56.18
N ALA A 139 -46.34 -18.76 55.40
CA ALA A 139 -47.25 -19.26 54.38
C ALA A 139 -48.71 -19.17 54.87
N PRO A 140 -49.63 -18.59 54.09
CA PRO A 140 -51.04 -18.71 54.41
C PRO A 140 -51.40 -20.19 54.34
N LEU A 141 -51.97 -20.67 55.44
CA LEU A 141 -52.72 -21.92 55.55
C LEU A 141 -53.58 -22.18 54.29
N PRO A 142 -53.83 -23.45 53.93
CA PRO A 142 -54.59 -23.82 52.75
C PRO A 142 -55.98 -23.21 52.79
N GLY A 143 -56.13 -22.12 52.03
CA GLY A 143 -57.38 -21.39 51.87
C GLY A 143 -58.41 -22.19 51.05
N PRO A 144 -59.69 -21.85 51.21
CA PRO A 144 -60.85 -22.66 50.88
C PRO A 144 -60.99 -22.91 49.39
N ARG A 145 -61.54 -24.09 49.05
CA ARG A 145 -62.00 -24.46 47.70
C ARG A 145 -62.79 -23.28 47.11
N PHE A 146 -62.15 -22.53 46.22
CA PHE A 146 -62.83 -21.53 45.40
C PHE A 146 -64.00 -22.24 44.72
N ARG A 147 -65.22 -21.78 45.02
CA ARG A 147 -66.42 -22.12 44.25
C ARG A 147 -66.05 -21.99 42.77
N ALA A 148 -66.32 -23.02 41.98
CA ALA A 148 -66.08 -23.03 40.54
C ALA A 148 -66.47 -21.68 39.96
N ALA A 149 -65.46 -20.85 39.65
CA ALA A 149 -65.67 -19.58 39.01
C ALA A 149 -66.40 -19.89 37.69
N ASP A 150 -67.43 -19.11 37.39
CA ASP A 150 -68.19 -19.28 36.17
C ASP A 150 -67.22 -19.33 34.98
N PRO A 151 -67.15 -20.46 34.22
CA PRO A 151 -66.17 -20.64 33.16
C PRO A 151 -66.26 -19.55 32.10
N MET A 152 -67.42 -18.93 31.95
CA MET A 152 -67.63 -17.79 31.05
C MET A 152 -66.88 -16.55 31.51
N ALA A 153 -66.90 -16.22 32.81
CA ALA A 153 -66.16 -15.08 33.37
C ALA A 153 -64.64 -15.25 33.22
N GLU A 154 -64.14 -16.48 33.40
CA GLU A 154 -62.73 -16.79 33.19
C GLU A 154 -62.33 -16.68 31.71
N ALA A 155 -63.19 -17.09 30.78
CA ALA A 155 -62.96 -16.92 29.35
C ALA A 155 -62.90 -15.44 28.92
N TRP A 156 -63.76 -14.58 29.48
CA TRP A 156 -63.72 -13.13 29.24
C TRP A 156 -62.42 -12.48 29.76
N LEU A 157 -61.97 -12.85 30.97
CA LEU A 157 -60.69 -12.38 31.49
C LEU A 157 -59.51 -12.81 30.61
N ARG A 158 -59.49 -14.06 30.13
CA ARG A 158 -58.47 -14.53 29.19
C ARG A 158 -58.49 -13.78 27.86
N LEU A 159 -59.68 -13.40 27.37
CA LEU A 159 -59.82 -12.62 26.15
C LEU A 159 -59.27 -11.19 26.33
N ASP A 160 -59.56 -10.55 27.46
CA ASP A 160 -59.04 -9.21 27.76
C ASP A 160 -57.53 -9.22 27.99
N ASP A 161 -56.99 -10.24 28.67
CA ASP A 161 -55.54 -10.47 28.80
C ASP A 161 -54.88 -10.66 27.42
N ALA A 162 -55.50 -11.43 26.52
CA ALA A 162 -55.01 -11.65 25.17
C ALA A 162 -55.01 -10.34 24.35
N ARG A 163 -56.07 -9.52 24.47
CA ARG A 163 -56.15 -8.21 23.83
C ARG A 163 -55.09 -7.24 24.37
N GLN A 164 -54.86 -7.20 25.68
CA GLN A 164 -53.81 -6.37 26.26
C GLN A 164 -52.43 -6.78 25.74
N ARG A 165 -52.15 -8.08 25.70
CA ARG A 165 -50.88 -8.60 25.12
C ARG A 165 -50.73 -8.26 23.64
N GLN A 166 -51.82 -8.27 22.87
CA GLN A 166 -51.80 -7.85 21.47
C GLN A 166 -51.45 -6.36 21.33
N ILE A 167 -52.06 -5.48 22.16
CA ILE A 167 -51.75 -4.05 22.19
C ILE A 167 -50.28 -3.82 22.55
N ASP A 168 -49.78 -4.47 23.60
CA ASP A 168 -48.39 -4.36 24.03
C ASP A 168 -47.42 -4.84 22.94
N ALA A 169 -47.77 -5.91 22.21
CA ALA A 169 -46.98 -6.41 21.09
C ALA A 169 -46.94 -5.40 19.93
N MET A 170 -48.07 -4.78 19.58
CA MET A 170 -48.15 -3.74 18.55
C MET A 170 -47.35 -2.49 18.93
N GLN A 171 -47.40 -2.07 20.20
CA GLN A 171 -46.58 -0.94 20.68
C GLN A 171 -45.08 -1.25 20.60
N LYS A 172 -44.66 -2.46 20.97
CA LYS A 172 -43.26 -2.89 20.85
C LYS A 172 -42.81 -2.95 19.39
N LEU A 173 -43.67 -3.40 18.48
CA LEU A 173 -43.41 -3.40 17.05
C LEU A 173 -43.18 -1.97 16.54
N ALA A 174 -44.09 -1.04 16.85
CA ALA A 174 -43.94 0.36 16.43
C ALA A 174 -42.67 1.04 16.99
N VAL A 175 -42.28 0.73 18.23
CA VAL A 175 -41.01 1.21 18.81
C VAL A 175 -39.81 0.62 18.07
N SER A 176 -39.88 -0.65 17.65
CA SER A 176 -38.81 -1.29 16.89
C SER A 176 -38.69 -0.72 15.47
N GLU A 177 -39.81 -0.39 14.81
CA GLU A 177 -39.82 0.22 13.47
C GLU A 177 -39.19 1.60 13.48
N ARG A 178 -39.55 2.46 14.45
CA ARG A 178 -38.90 3.78 14.61
C ARG A 178 -37.40 3.68 14.87
N ARG A 179 -36.95 2.63 15.56
CA ARG A 179 -35.51 2.39 15.78
C ARG A 179 -34.83 1.94 14.49
N ARG A 180 -35.49 1.11 13.66
CA ARG A 180 -34.99 0.72 12.34
C ARG A 180 -34.84 1.94 11.44
N GLU A 181 -35.87 2.78 11.34
CA GLU A 181 -35.84 4.02 10.55
C GLU A 181 -34.69 4.93 10.98
N LYS A 182 -34.52 5.17 12.29
CA LYS A 182 -33.39 5.98 12.79
C LYS A 182 -32.01 5.40 12.45
N LEU A 183 -31.88 4.07 12.44
CA LEU A 183 -30.63 3.42 12.05
C LEU A 183 -30.40 3.52 10.54
N GLU A 184 -31.45 3.43 9.73
CA GLU A 184 -31.39 3.63 8.28
C GLU A 184 -30.95 5.07 7.96
N ASP A 185 -31.57 6.08 8.58
CA ASP A 185 -31.17 7.49 8.44
C ASP A 185 -29.69 7.69 8.80
N MET A 186 -29.23 7.07 9.90
CA MET A 186 -27.84 7.18 10.33
C MET A 186 -26.87 6.48 9.37
N VAL A 187 -27.26 5.34 8.79
CA VAL A 187 -26.45 4.66 7.77
C VAL A 187 -26.36 5.52 6.51
N SER A 188 -27.46 6.11 6.04
CA SER A 188 -27.44 7.02 4.88
C SER A 188 -26.53 8.24 5.12
N VAL A 189 -26.58 8.86 6.30
CA VAL A 189 -25.66 9.97 6.65
C VAL A 189 -24.19 9.52 6.67
N LEU A 190 -23.91 8.30 7.16
CA LEU A 190 -22.56 7.76 7.16
C LEU A 190 -22.07 7.44 5.75
N GLU A 191 -22.93 6.90 4.87
CA GLU A 191 -22.62 6.64 3.47
C GLU A 191 -22.31 7.94 2.71
N GLU A 192 -23.13 8.98 2.86
CA GLU A 192 -22.86 10.30 2.29
C GLU A 192 -21.51 10.87 2.76
N ARG A 193 -21.21 10.72 4.06
CA ARG A 193 -19.93 11.17 4.61
C ARG A 193 -18.74 10.37 4.07
N CYS A 194 -18.88 9.07 3.87
CA CYS A 194 -17.85 8.25 3.25
C CYS A 194 -17.57 8.70 1.82
N ILE A 195 -18.60 8.95 1.01
CA ILE A 195 -18.47 9.45 -0.36
C ILE A 195 -17.72 10.80 -0.39
N LEU A 196 -18.06 11.72 0.54
CA LEU A 196 -17.38 13.01 0.64
C LEU A 196 -15.89 12.86 0.99
N LEU A 197 -15.56 12.03 1.98
CA LEU A 197 -14.17 11.78 2.40
C LEU A 197 -13.35 11.06 1.32
N GLU A 198 -13.97 10.14 0.57
CA GLU A 198 -13.34 9.50 -0.58
C GLU A 198 -13.05 10.53 -1.68
N GLY A 199 -13.99 11.42 -1.98
CA GLY A 199 -13.78 12.51 -2.92
C GLY A 199 -12.72 13.53 -2.46
N GLU A 200 -12.55 13.77 -1.16
CA GLU A 200 -11.45 14.61 -0.63
C GLU A 200 -10.10 13.90 -0.73
N ARG A 201 -10.05 12.60 -0.41
CA ARG A 201 -8.84 11.79 -0.55
C ARG A 201 -8.36 11.76 -2.00
N ASP A 202 -9.28 11.59 -2.94
CA ASP A 202 -8.94 11.48 -4.36
C ASP A 202 -8.45 12.82 -4.91
N ARG A 203 -9.08 13.94 -4.53
CA ARG A 203 -8.56 15.29 -4.81
C ARG A 203 -7.15 15.52 -4.26
N ALA A 204 -6.92 15.18 -2.99
CA ALA A 204 -5.59 15.33 -2.39
C ALA A 204 -4.51 14.48 -3.09
N ARG A 205 -4.89 13.32 -3.66
CA ARG A 205 -3.99 12.48 -4.46
C ARG A 205 -3.70 13.11 -5.82
N GLU A 206 -4.71 13.66 -6.49
CA GLU A 206 -4.55 14.37 -7.76
C GLU A 206 -3.66 15.60 -7.60
N ASP A 207 -3.87 16.40 -6.54
CA ASP A 207 -3.06 17.58 -6.24
C ASP A 207 -1.59 17.20 -5.98
N ALA A 208 -1.34 16.17 -5.16
CA ALA A 208 0.02 15.69 -4.89
C ALA A 208 0.69 15.11 -6.16
N GLN A 209 -0.06 14.46 -7.03
CA GLN A 209 0.46 13.98 -8.32
C GLN A 209 0.80 15.14 -9.26
N ALA A 210 -0.03 16.18 -9.31
CA ALA A 210 0.21 17.37 -10.11
C ALA A 210 1.46 18.12 -9.64
N GLU A 211 1.66 18.27 -8.33
CA GLU A 211 2.87 18.86 -7.74
C GLU A 211 4.13 18.06 -8.13
N LEU A 212 4.12 16.74 -7.95
CA LEU A 212 5.25 15.88 -8.32
C LEU A 212 5.55 15.90 -9.82
N GLN A 213 4.52 15.96 -10.68
CA GLN A 213 4.71 16.11 -12.12
C GLN A 213 5.34 17.45 -12.47
N HIS A 214 4.92 18.52 -11.80
CA HIS A 214 5.50 19.85 -12.00
C HIS A 214 6.97 19.89 -11.56
N GLU A 215 7.31 19.34 -10.40
CA GLU A 215 8.71 19.25 -9.93
C GLU A 215 9.58 18.41 -10.88
N LEU A 216 9.04 17.31 -11.41
CA LEU A 216 9.75 16.49 -12.39
C LEU A 216 10.02 17.28 -13.67
N GLN A 217 9.02 18.01 -14.18
CA GLN A 217 9.20 18.89 -15.34
C GLN A 217 10.29 19.93 -15.08
N MET A 218 10.25 20.63 -13.94
CA MET A 218 11.27 21.60 -13.55
C MET A 218 12.67 20.96 -13.45
N SER A 219 12.80 19.77 -12.85
CA SER A 219 14.06 19.04 -12.77
C SER A 219 14.60 18.65 -14.15
N THR A 220 13.74 18.22 -15.07
CA THR A 220 14.15 17.93 -16.45
C THR A 220 14.61 19.17 -17.21
N GLU A 221 13.99 20.33 -16.98
CA GLU A 221 14.42 21.60 -17.55
C GLU A 221 15.77 22.04 -16.98
N TYR A 222 15.98 21.94 -15.67
CA TYR A 222 17.28 22.25 -15.05
C TYR A 222 18.40 21.35 -15.56
N ARG A 223 18.12 20.06 -15.74
CA ARG A 223 19.09 19.15 -16.37
C ARG A 223 19.44 19.59 -17.78
N ARG A 224 18.44 19.98 -18.60
CA ARG A 224 18.70 20.49 -19.96
C ARG A 224 19.56 21.74 -19.95
N GLN A 225 19.32 22.67 -19.03
CA GLN A 225 20.13 23.88 -18.86
C GLN A 225 21.57 23.53 -18.43
N ALA A 226 21.73 22.64 -17.46
CA ALA A 226 23.05 22.18 -17.02
C ALA A 226 23.84 21.53 -18.16
N ASP A 227 23.19 20.67 -18.96
CA ASP A 227 23.80 20.04 -20.14
C ASP A 227 24.26 21.10 -21.16
N GLN A 228 23.43 22.12 -21.44
CA GLN A 228 23.80 23.24 -22.31
C GLN A 228 25.01 24.03 -21.78
N LYS A 229 25.08 24.27 -20.46
CA LYS A 229 26.20 24.97 -19.81
C LYS A 229 27.49 24.15 -19.83
N LEU A 230 27.40 22.83 -19.63
CA LEU A 230 28.54 21.94 -19.78
C LEU A 230 29.09 21.93 -21.22
N ASP A 231 28.21 21.92 -22.22
CA ASP A 231 28.63 22.02 -23.62
C ASP A 231 29.21 23.41 -23.95
N HIS A 232 28.79 24.47 -23.27
CA HIS A 232 29.45 25.78 -23.34
C HIS A 232 30.86 25.73 -22.75
N ALA A 233 31.01 25.24 -21.52
CA ALA A 233 32.30 25.12 -20.85
C ALA A 233 33.31 24.27 -21.65
N ARG A 234 32.86 23.16 -22.25
CA ARG A 234 33.70 22.33 -23.14
C ARG A 234 34.20 23.11 -24.36
N ARG A 235 33.37 23.95 -24.96
CA ARG A 235 33.77 24.80 -26.10
C ARG A 235 34.77 25.87 -25.69
N ALA A 236 34.55 26.50 -24.53
CA ALA A 236 35.49 27.46 -23.95
C ALA A 236 36.86 26.80 -23.66
N GLU A 237 36.86 25.59 -23.07
CA GLU A 237 38.08 24.82 -22.80
C GLU A 237 38.88 24.53 -24.07
N VAL A 238 38.20 24.07 -25.13
CA VAL A 238 38.85 23.82 -26.44
C VAL A 238 39.47 25.10 -27.01
N ARG A 239 38.78 26.24 -26.92
CA ARG A 239 39.31 27.55 -27.36
C ARG A 239 40.54 27.97 -26.54
N ALA A 240 40.47 27.88 -25.21
CA ALA A 240 41.59 28.19 -24.33
C ALA A 240 42.83 27.32 -24.64
N TYR A 241 42.63 26.04 -24.94
CA TYR A 241 43.71 25.14 -25.36
C TYR A 241 44.35 25.58 -26.68
N GLN A 242 43.54 26.00 -27.66
CA GLN A 242 44.04 26.51 -28.95
C GLN A 242 44.84 27.81 -28.77
N LEU A 243 44.33 28.75 -27.97
CA LEU A 243 45.03 30.01 -27.66
C LEU A 243 46.34 29.75 -26.92
N ARG A 244 46.35 28.83 -25.95
CA ARG A 244 47.59 28.42 -25.27
C ARG A 244 48.63 27.89 -26.27
N LEU A 245 48.22 27.04 -27.21
CA LEU A 245 49.12 26.51 -28.23
C LEU A 245 49.65 27.62 -29.16
N ALA A 246 48.82 28.60 -29.51
CA ALA A 246 49.21 29.76 -30.30
C ALA A 246 50.22 30.64 -29.55
N ALA A 247 49.95 30.96 -28.28
CA ALA A 247 50.85 31.72 -27.42
C ALA A 247 52.19 31.00 -27.21
N GLU A 248 52.18 29.68 -27.02
CA GLU A 248 53.41 28.89 -26.89
C GLU A 248 54.25 28.97 -28.18
N ARG A 249 53.62 28.90 -29.35
CA ARG A 249 54.30 29.13 -30.64
C ARG A 249 54.91 30.53 -30.70
N GLN A 250 54.17 31.57 -30.32
CA GLN A 250 54.70 32.93 -30.29
C GLN A 250 55.91 33.08 -29.35
N VAL A 251 55.82 32.53 -28.13
CA VAL A 251 56.93 32.53 -27.18
C VAL A 251 58.15 31.80 -27.74
N THR A 252 57.96 30.70 -28.48
CA THR A 252 59.10 30.03 -29.14
C THR A 252 59.74 30.89 -30.22
N ILE A 253 58.95 31.63 -31.01
CA ILE A 253 59.44 32.57 -32.02
C ILE A 253 60.24 33.70 -31.34
N GLU A 254 59.67 34.33 -30.31
CA GLU A 254 60.32 35.41 -29.56
C GLU A 254 61.58 34.93 -28.83
N ARG A 255 61.56 33.73 -28.23
CA ARG A 255 62.76 33.13 -27.62
C ARG A 255 63.87 32.90 -28.63
N ILE A 256 63.54 32.49 -29.86
CA ILE A 256 64.52 32.35 -30.94
C ILE A 256 65.08 33.72 -31.33
N ALA A 257 64.23 34.74 -31.46
CA ALA A 257 64.66 36.12 -31.73
C ALA A 257 65.56 36.68 -30.61
N LEU A 258 65.20 36.47 -29.34
CA LEU A 258 66.00 36.88 -28.18
C LEU A 258 67.33 36.12 -28.10
N ARG A 259 67.36 34.82 -28.37
CA ARG A 259 68.64 34.06 -28.44
C ARG A 259 69.56 34.53 -29.56
N GLN A 260 69.01 35.10 -30.63
CA GLN A 260 69.83 35.74 -31.67
C GLN A 260 70.43 37.07 -31.19
N LEU A 261 69.84 37.70 -30.18
CA LEU A 261 70.27 38.97 -29.60
C LEU A 261 71.18 38.81 -28.38
N ASP A 262 71.10 37.69 -27.64
CA ASP A 262 71.82 37.52 -26.37
C ASP A 262 72.30 36.06 -26.15
N PRO A 263 73.58 35.73 -26.43
CA PRO A 263 74.10 34.37 -26.36
C PRO A 263 74.53 33.86 -24.96
N ASP A 264 74.53 34.66 -23.89
CA ASP A 264 75.18 34.27 -22.61
C ASP A 264 74.28 34.44 -21.36
N ILE A 265 73.21 33.64 -21.16
CA ILE A 265 72.58 33.45 -19.82
C ILE A 265 71.93 32.06 -19.66
N THR A 266 72.29 31.35 -18.58
CA THR A 266 71.73 30.06 -18.10
C THR A 266 70.62 30.27 -17.04
N PRO A 267 69.44 29.61 -17.14
CA PRO A 267 68.41 29.70 -16.09
C PRO A 267 68.18 28.40 -15.30
N GLY A 268 68.00 28.55 -13.97
CA GLY A 268 67.63 27.50 -13.01
C GLY A 268 66.13 27.46 -12.69
N ILE A 269 65.64 26.29 -12.24
CA ILE A 269 64.21 25.92 -12.10
C ILE A 269 63.82 25.79 -10.60
N PRO A 270 62.65 26.29 -10.15
CA PRO A 270 62.08 25.95 -8.84
C PRO A 270 60.81 25.05 -8.92
N PRO A 271 60.44 24.36 -7.83
CA PRO A 271 59.40 23.31 -7.80
C PRO A 271 57.99 23.82 -7.42
N LEU A 272 56.96 23.10 -7.87
CA LEU A 272 55.53 23.37 -7.66
C LEU A 272 54.95 22.50 -6.52
N SER A 273 54.23 23.13 -5.59
CA SER A 273 53.46 22.50 -4.52
C SER A 273 52.01 22.26 -4.94
N GLY A 274 51.52 21.03 -4.75
CA GLY A 274 50.14 20.64 -4.96
C GLY A 274 49.31 20.72 -3.68
N ASN A 275 48.06 21.16 -3.80
CA ASN A 275 47.04 21.04 -2.76
C ASN A 275 45.86 20.22 -3.28
N SER A 276 45.44 19.30 -2.41
CA SER A 276 44.49 18.21 -2.65
C SER A 276 43.05 18.68 -2.62
N VAL A 277 42.29 18.18 -3.60
CA VAL A 277 40.85 18.31 -3.76
C VAL A 277 40.18 17.11 -3.08
N ALA A 278 39.67 17.30 -1.86
CA ALA A 278 38.86 16.30 -1.18
C ALA A 278 38.02 16.94 -0.07
N GLN A 279 36.92 17.60 -0.43
CA GLN A 279 35.81 17.88 0.49
C GLN A 279 34.53 18.02 -0.35
N GLU A 280 33.73 16.96 -0.44
CA GLU A 280 32.62 16.64 0.47
C GLU A 280 31.31 17.11 -0.20
N LEU A 281 30.67 16.15 -0.90
CA LEU A 281 29.49 16.33 -1.74
C LEU A 281 28.24 16.53 -0.87
N ASP A 282 28.10 17.71 -0.28
CA ASP A 282 26.82 18.21 0.20
C ASP A 282 26.06 18.79 -1.00
N LEU A 283 25.10 18.03 -1.52
CA LEU A 283 24.27 18.47 -2.65
C LEU A 283 23.33 19.60 -2.19
N PRO A 284 23.40 20.80 -2.80
CA PRO A 284 22.57 21.93 -2.40
C PRO A 284 21.10 21.75 -2.84
N PRO A 285 20.13 22.36 -2.12
CA PRO A 285 18.72 22.36 -2.48
C PRO A 285 18.45 23.00 -3.86
N LEU A 286 17.36 22.59 -4.52
CA LEU A 286 17.04 22.94 -5.92
C LEU A 286 17.07 24.45 -6.22
N ASP A 287 16.60 25.28 -5.30
CA ASP A 287 16.61 26.74 -5.47
C ASP A 287 18.05 27.29 -5.57
N GLN A 288 18.98 26.71 -4.82
CA GLN A 288 20.41 27.09 -4.86
C GLN A 288 21.12 26.59 -6.12
N ILE A 289 20.63 25.50 -6.73
CA ILE A 289 21.18 25.01 -8.01
C ILE A 289 20.92 26.05 -9.11
N HIS A 290 19.75 26.70 -9.11
CA HIS A 290 19.46 27.74 -10.10
C HIS A 290 20.38 28.96 -9.94
N GLU A 291 20.54 29.46 -8.73
CA GLU A 291 21.46 30.57 -8.42
C GLU A 291 22.90 30.23 -8.81
N LEU A 292 23.37 29.02 -8.46
CA LEU A 292 24.70 28.55 -8.82
C LEU A 292 24.89 28.46 -10.34
N LEU A 293 23.93 27.88 -11.06
CA LEU A 293 24.00 27.78 -12.52
C LEU A 293 24.04 29.17 -13.16
N ASN A 294 23.28 30.14 -12.65
CA ASN A 294 23.31 31.52 -13.17
C ASN A 294 24.67 32.19 -12.91
N ALA A 295 25.21 32.06 -11.71
CA ALA A 295 26.55 32.59 -11.40
C ALA A 295 27.64 31.96 -12.28
N VAL A 296 27.60 30.65 -12.52
CA VAL A 296 28.54 29.96 -13.42
C VAL A 296 28.38 30.44 -14.86
N GLN A 297 27.15 30.74 -15.30
CA GLN A 297 26.92 31.28 -16.64
C GLN A 297 27.55 32.66 -16.80
N GLU A 298 27.29 33.58 -15.86
CA GLU A 298 27.88 34.92 -15.87
C GLU A 298 29.42 34.84 -15.87
N GLN A 299 29.99 33.90 -15.12
CA GLN A 299 31.44 33.67 -15.10
C GLN A 299 31.97 33.13 -16.45
N LEU A 300 31.28 32.17 -17.07
CA LEU A 300 31.67 31.64 -18.38
C LEU A 300 31.56 32.69 -19.49
N ASP A 301 30.53 33.53 -19.44
CA ASP A 301 30.35 34.63 -20.39
C ASP A 301 31.48 35.66 -20.25
N ALA A 302 31.82 36.05 -19.01
CA ALA A 302 32.95 36.94 -18.77
C ALA A 302 34.29 36.33 -19.23
N GLN A 303 34.51 35.03 -19.01
CA GLN A 303 35.71 34.34 -19.51
C GLN A 303 35.76 34.29 -21.03
N ASP A 304 34.64 34.08 -21.70
CA ASP A 304 34.57 34.09 -23.16
C ASP A 304 34.90 35.47 -23.72
N ASP A 305 34.41 36.55 -23.10
CA ASP A 305 34.77 37.93 -23.46
C ASP A 305 36.28 38.18 -23.29
N GLU A 306 36.88 37.75 -22.17
CA GLU A 306 38.33 37.84 -21.94
C GLU A 306 39.14 37.04 -22.99
N LEU A 307 38.68 35.84 -23.37
CA LEU A 307 39.35 35.03 -24.39
C LEU A 307 39.26 35.67 -25.78
N ASN A 308 38.13 36.30 -26.11
CA ASN A 308 37.98 37.03 -27.37
C ASN A 308 38.94 38.23 -27.42
N ASP A 309 39.06 38.99 -26.32
CA ASP A 309 40.01 40.10 -26.22
C ASP A 309 41.47 39.64 -26.39
N LEU A 310 41.82 38.46 -25.87
CA LEU A 310 43.15 37.87 -26.03
C LEU A 310 43.41 37.41 -27.48
N ASP A 311 42.41 36.82 -28.13
CA ASP A 311 42.51 36.40 -29.54
C ASP A 311 42.75 37.62 -30.44
N ASP A 312 42.00 38.70 -30.21
CA ASP A 312 42.19 39.98 -30.91
C ASP A 312 43.61 40.55 -30.70
N GLN A 313 44.16 40.48 -29.47
CA GLN A 313 45.53 40.93 -29.18
C GLN A 313 46.59 40.09 -29.89
N ILE A 314 46.43 38.76 -29.92
CA ILE A 314 47.36 37.85 -30.59
C ILE A 314 47.31 38.06 -32.11
N ASP A 315 46.13 38.20 -32.70
CA ASP A 315 45.98 38.42 -34.14
C ASP A 315 46.53 39.80 -34.56
N LEU A 316 46.35 40.83 -33.73
CA LEU A 316 46.98 42.15 -33.95
C LEU A 316 48.51 42.09 -33.93
N GLY A 317 49.09 41.33 -32.99
CA GLY A 317 50.54 41.11 -32.92
C GLY A 317 51.08 40.40 -34.15
N ALA A 318 50.40 39.36 -34.63
CA ALA A 318 50.75 38.64 -35.86
C ALA A 318 50.67 39.56 -37.10
N ARG A 319 49.64 40.42 -37.19
CA ARG A 319 49.48 41.40 -38.28
C ARG A 319 50.55 42.50 -38.23
N GLN A 320 50.95 42.97 -37.06
CA GLN A 320 52.03 43.95 -36.92
C GLN A 320 53.38 43.37 -37.32
N GLN A 321 53.72 42.15 -36.91
CA GLN A 321 54.93 41.46 -37.38
C GLN A 321 54.94 41.28 -38.91
N ALA A 322 53.80 40.94 -39.53
CA ALA A 322 53.69 40.86 -40.98
C ALA A 322 53.86 42.22 -41.70
N ARG A 323 53.58 43.32 -41.02
CA ARG A 323 53.67 44.69 -41.57
C ARG A 323 55.07 45.28 -41.42
N ASP A 324 55.76 44.97 -40.32
CA ASP A 324 57.09 45.48 -39.98
C ASP A 324 58.23 44.56 -40.45
N ALA A 325 57.93 43.33 -40.87
CA ALA A 325 58.89 42.52 -41.62
C ALA A 325 59.27 43.28 -42.91
N PRO A 326 60.55 43.68 -43.08
CA PRO A 326 60.97 44.36 -44.30
C PRO A 326 60.59 43.47 -45.47
N ARG A 327 59.93 44.05 -46.48
CA ARG A 327 59.54 43.39 -47.74
C ARG A 327 60.80 42.89 -48.47
N THR A 328 61.44 41.84 -47.96
CA THR A 328 62.35 41.02 -48.73
C THR A 328 61.49 40.35 -49.76
N ALA A 329 61.56 40.88 -50.99
CA ALA A 329 60.85 40.40 -52.15
C ALA A 329 60.82 38.88 -52.14
N SER A 330 59.62 38.32 -52.02
CA SER A 330 59.35 36.90 -52.07
C SER A 330 60.06 36.34 -53.29
N ARG A 331 61.20 35.69 -53.08
CA ARG A 331 61.92 34.99 -54.13
C ARG A 331 61.00 33.85 -54.53
N ILE A 332 60.30 34.05 -55.65
CA ILE A 332 59.48 33.04 -56.31
C ILE A 332 60.44 31.90 -56.64
N VAL A 333 60.49 30.88 -55.79
CA VAL A 333 61.09 29.60 -56.14
C VAL A 333 60.04 28.91 -56.99
N GLN A 334 60.31 28.85 -58.29
CA GLN A 334 59.52 28.15 -59.29
C GLN A 334 59.58 26.65 -58.98
N GLY A 335 58.72 26.20 -58.06
CA GLY A 335 58.51 24.80 -57.73
C GLY A 335 57.71 24.15 -58.85
N ARG A 336 58.37 23.23 -59.56
CA ARG A 336 57.79 22.38 -60.60
C ARG A 336 56.62 21.58 -60.02
N LEU A 337 55.45 21.73 -60.65
CA LEU A 337 54.26 20.91 -60.43
C LEU A 337 54.65 19.44 -60.67
N VAL A 338 54.67 18.63 -59.62
CA VAL A 338 54.59 17.17 -59.76
C VAL A 338 53.10 16.87 -59.84
N GLU A 339 52.66 16.47 -61.03
CA GLU A 339 51.37 15.82 -61.25
C GLU A 339 51.40 14.49 -60.51
N ASP A 340 50.80 14.45 -59.32
CA ASP A 340 50.45 13.19 -58.68
C ASP A 340 49.16 12.68 -59.32
N THR A 341 49.39 11.67 -60.17
CA THR A 341 48.42 10.75 -60.78
C THR A 341 47.33 10.29 -59.82
N GLU A 342 46.13 10.26 -60.40
CA GLU A 342 44.93 9.59 -59.92
C GLU A 342 45.24 8.21 -59.30
N ALA A 343 44.87 8.05 -58.03
CA ALA A 343 44.58 6.75 -57.45
C ALA A 343 43.16 6.80 -56.89
N GLU A 344 42.22 6.32 -57.70
CA GLU A 344 40.93 5.84 -57.26
C GLU A 344 41.11 4.89 -56.06
N GLY A 345 40.53 5.24 -54.92
CA GLY A 345 40.80 4.52 -53.69
C GLY A 345 39.96 4.98 -52.51
N SER A 346 38.63 4.90 -52.68
CA SER A 346 37.63 4.60 -51.64
C SER A 346 37.96 5.01 -50.18
N PRO A 347 37.38 6.10 -49.65
CA PRO A 347 37.42 6.35 -48.21
C PRO A 347 36.36 5.52 -47.50
N GLY A 348 36.82 4.46 -46.84
CA GLY A 348 36.06 3.71 -45.85
C GLY A 348 35.63 4.61 -44.69
N LYS A 349 34.31 4.75 -44.53
CA LYS A 349 33.67 5.25 -43.31
C LYS A 349 33.90 4.26 -42.17
N GLY A 350 34.87 4.57 -41.33
CA GLY A 350 35.15 3.85 -40.08
C GLY A 350 34.35 4.42 -38.91
N ARG A 351 33.35 3.65 -38.48
CA ARG A 351 32.89 3.45 -37.09
C ARG A 351 32.44 4.68 -36.29
N ASP A 352 31.15 4.96 -36.40
CA ASP A 352 30.32 5.20 -35.23
C ASP A 352 29.55 3.93 -34.88
N ASN A 353 29.63 3.54 -33.61
CA ASN A 353 28.75 2.59 -32.96
C ASN A 353 27.40 3.26 -32.69
N PRO A 354 26.29 2.68 -33.16
CA PRO A 354 25.08 2.69 -32.37
C PRO A 354 24.63 1.26 -32.09
N ARG A 355 24.67 0.88 -30.81
CA ARG A 355 23.85 -0.21 -30.28
C ARG A 355 22.37 0.20 -30.41
N LYS A 356 21.71 -0.27 -31.46
CA LYS A 356 20.26 -0.48 -31.53
C LYS A 356 20.01 -1.78 -32.30
N PRO A 357 19.33 -2.78 -31.72
CA PRO A 357 18.94 -3.97 -32.45
C PRO A 357 17.69 -3.71 -33.30
N LEU A 358 17.74 -4.33 -34.48
CA LEU A 358 16.76 -4.35 -35.57
C LEU A 358 15.41 -4.93 -35.13
N THR A 359 14.34 -4.26 -35.52
CA THR A 359 13.06 -4.89 -35.88
C THR A 359 12.73 -4.46 -37.30
N GLY A 360 12.44 -5.42 -38.17
CA GLY A 360 12.06 -5.18 -39.55
C GLY A 360 12.27 -6.39 -40.44
N ARG A 361 11.29 -7.31 -40.48
CA ARG A 361 11.08 -8.21 -41.61
C ARG A 361 9.58 -8.30 -41.88
N ASN A 362 9.15 -7.53 -42.87
CA ASN A 362 7.92 -7.77 -43.62
C ASN A 362 8.29 -8.58 -44.85
N GLU A 363 7.52 -9.61 -45.15
CA GLU A 363 7.19 -9.99 -46.52
C GLU A 363 5.89 -10.80 -46.51
N GLU A 364 4.96 -10.32 -47.34
CA GLU A 364 3.64 -10.87 -47.62
C GLU A 364 3.71 -11.93 -48.72
N GLN A 365 2.65 -12.76 -48.78
CA GLN A 365 2.09 -13.41 -49.98
C GLN A 365 2.93 -14.47 -50.73
N ALA A 366 2.42 -15.71 -50.78
CA ALA A 366 1.57 -16.17 -51.89
C ALA A 366 1.41 -17.71 -51.92
N THR A 367 0.19 -18.12 -52.31
CA THR A 367 -0.19 -19.31 -53.09
C THR A 367 0.10 -20.71 -52.52
N GLY A 368 -0.98 -21.49 -52.41
CA GLY A 368 -0.90 -22.93 -52.25
C GLY A 368 -0.51 -23.64 -53.54
N ASP A 369 -0.10 -24.90 -53.39
CA ASP A 369 -0.37 -25.93 -54.37
C ASP A 369 -0.41 -27.30 -53.67
N GLU A 370 -1.25 -28.13 -54.24
CA GLU A 370 -1.70 -29.45 -53.89
C GLU A 370 -0.66 -30.49 -54.36
N PHE A 371 -0.28 -31.48 -53.53
CA PHE A 371 0.03 -32.88 -53.94
C PHE A 371 0.43 -33.77 -52.74
N ASP A 372 -0.39 -34.79 -52.50
CA ASP A 372 -0.15 -36.05 -51.75
C ASP A 372 0.77 -37.00 -52.57
N PRO A 373 1.13 -38.24 -52.14
CA PRO A 373 1.48 -38.80 -50.82
C PRO A 373 2.78 -39.66 -50.90
N ASP A 374 3.04 -40.46 -49.85
CA ASP A 374 4.04 -41.55 -49.73
C ASP A 374 5.52 -41.17 -49.56
N GLU A 375 6.04 -41.36 -48.33
CA GLU A 375 6.95 -42.48 -48.03
C GLU A 375 7.49 -42.46 -46.58
N ALA A 376 7.44 -43.66 -45.99
CA ALA A 376 8.41 -44.24 -45.04
C ALA A 376 8.58 -43.66 -43.62
N HIS A 377 7.98 -44.40 -42.68
CA HIS A 377 8.62 -44.95 -41.48
C HIS A 377 9.74 -44.12 -40.83
N THR A 378 9.39 -43.40 -39.76
CA THR A 378 10.33 -43.16 -38.67
C THR A 378 9.67 -43.50 -37.35
N ASP A 379 10.21 -44.51 -36.68
CA ASP A 379 9.85 -44.93 -35.33
C ASP A 379 9.92 -43.75 -34.36
N HIS A 380 8.76 -43.22 -33.98
CA HIS A 380 8.63 -42.37 -32.82
C HIS A 380 8.45 -43.25 -31.58
N GLN A 381 9.53 -43.41 -30.82
CA GLN A 381 9.42 -43.78 -29.41
C GLN A 381 8.52 -42.76 -28.71
N PRO A 382 7.49 -43.19 -27.94
CA PRO A 382 6.68 -42.26 -27.18
C PRO A 382 7.53 -41.66 -26.06
N LEU A 383 7.78 -40.36 -26.12
CA LEU A 383 8.29 -39.57 -25.00
C LEU A 383 7.20 -39.52 -23.89
N GLU A 384 7.13 -40.56 -23.05
CA GLU A 384 6.24 -40.65 -21.88
C GLU A 384 6.65 -39.71 -20.70
N GLY A 385 7.46 -38.69 -20.93
CA GLY A 385 8.05 -37.86 -19.87
C GLY A 385 7.24 -36.64 -19.41
N LEU A 386 6.19 -36.24 -20.14
CA LEU A 386 5.53 -34.93 -19.94
C LEU A 386 4.10 -35.03 -19.32
N GLY A 387 3.56 -36.24 -19.15
CA GLY A 387 2.19 -36.45 -18.64
C GLY A 387 2.01 -36.32 -17.11
N ALA A 388 3.09 -36.19 -16.33
CA ALA A 388 3.02 -36.23 -14.86
C ALA A 388 2.71 -34.86 -14.19
N GLN A 389 3.00 -33.75 -14.86
CA GLN A 389 2.82 -32.40 -14.28
C GLN A 389 1.37 -31.98 -13.96
N PRO A 390 0.31 -32.32 -14.73
CA PRO A 390 -1.05 -31.92 -14.37
C PRO A 390 -1.54 -32.58 -13.08
N ALA A 391 -1.02 -33.77 -12.73
CA ALA A 391 -1.39 -34.47 -11.51
C ALA A 391 -0.77 -33.81 -10.26
N GLU A 392 0.47 -33.33 -10.36
CA GLU A 392 1.18 -32.68 -9.24
C GLU A 392 0.53 -31.37 -8.83
N LEU A 393 0.14 -30.54 -9.79
CA LEU A 393 -0.52 -29.25 -9.52
C LEU A 393 -1.88 -29.45 -8.82
N VAL A 394 -2.66 -30.44 -9.25
CA VAL A 394 -3.94 -30.79 -8.59
C VAL A 394 -3.71 -31.31 -7.17
N ILE A 395 -2.64 -32.05 -6.91
CA ILE A 395 -2.29 -32.51 -5.56
C ILE A 395 -1.90 -31.33 -4.66
N GLY A 396 -1.10 -30.39 -5.15
CA GLY A 396 -0.74 -29.18 -4.40
C GLY A 396 -1.93 -28.26 -4.12
N LEU A 397 -2.84 -28.10 -5.07
CA LEU A 397 -4.06 -27.30 -4.88
C LEU A 397 -5.00 -27.88 -3.82
N LYS A 398 -5.01 -29.21 -3.61
CA LYS A 398 -5.82 -29.84 -2.55
C LYS A 398 -5.41 -29.40 -1.14
N THR A 399 -4.16 -29.04 -0.93
CA THR A 399 -3.64 -28.58 0.37
C THR A 399 -3.53 -27.06 0.46
N ALA A 400 -3.65 -26.34 -0.65
CA ALA A 400 -3.61 -24.89 -0.68
C ALA A 400 -4.82 -24.27 0.07
N SER A 401 -4.50 -23.47 1.09
CA SER A 401 -5.45 -22.69 1.89
C SER A 401 -5.07 -21.20 2.01
N THR A 402 -3.93 -20.79 1.46
CA THR A 402 -3.42 -19.41 1.52
C THR A 402 -3.38 -18.76 0.14
N PRO A 403 -3.50 -17.41 0.04
CA PRO A 403 -3.38 -16.68 -1.23
C PRO A 403 -2.03 -16.93 -1.92
N ALA A 404 -0.95 -16.99 -1.15
CA ALA A 404 0.38 -17.27 -1.66
C ALA A 404 0.52 -18.68 -2.28
N ALA A 405 -0.18 -19.69 -1.74
CA ALA A 405 -0.19 -21.04 -2.32
C ALA A 405 -0.93 -21.06 -3.67
N LEU A 406 -2.04 -20.32 -3.78
CA LEU A 406 -2.78 -20.13 -5.03
C LEU A 406 -1.95 -19.39 -6.09
N SER A 407 -1.24 -18.33 -5.71
CA SER A 407 -0.37 -17.58 -6.63
C SER A 407 0.83 -18.41 -7.12
N THR A 408 1.40 -19.23 -6.23
CA THR A 408 2.44 -20.20 -6.60
C THR A 408 1.92 -21.19 -7.64
N ALA A 409 0.69 -21.70 -7.47
CA ALA A 409 0.07 -22.58 -8.45
C ALA A 409 -0.23 -21.88 -9.79
N LEU A 410 -0.67 -20.62 -9.78
CA LEU A 410 -0.82 -19.80 -11.01
C LEU A 410 0.52 -19.61 -11.72
N SER A 411 1.59 -19.35 -10.96
CA SER A 411 2.94 -19.22 -11.50
C SER A 411 3.46 -20.52 -12.10
N GLN A 412 3.20 -21.67 -11.47
CA GLN A 412 3.52 -22.99 -12.04
C GLN A 412 2.75 -23.26 -13.33
N LEU A 413 1.45 -22.92 -13.36
CA LEU A 413 0.61 -23.07 -14.56
C LEU A 413 1.16 -22.20 -15.71
N ARG A 414 1.56 -20.96 -15.43
CA ARG A 414 2.19 -20.05 -16.41
C ARG A 414 3.56 -20.55 -16.89
N GLN A 415 4.33 -21.20 -16.01
CA GLN A 415 5.64 -21.76 -16.38
C GLN A 415 5.51 -23.01 -17.27
N ARG A 416 4.42 -23.77 -17.12
CA ARG A 416 4.12 -24.97 -17.92
C ARG A 416 3.89 -24.65 -19.39
N THR A 417 3.28 -23.51 -19.69
CA THR A 417 3.06 -23.08 -21.07
C THR A 417 4.42 -22.95 -21.79
N PRO A 418 4.63 -23.64 -22.93
CA PRO A 418 5.90 -23.64 -23.62
C PRO A 418 6.34 -22.21 -23.93
N ARG A 419 7.66 -21.92 -23.89
CA ARG A 419 8.20 -20.56 -24.05
C ARG A 419 7.73 -19.86 -25.32
N THR A 420 7.50 -20.62 -26.38
CA THR A 420 6.96 -20.15 -27.67
C THR A 420 5.53 -19.61 -27.57
N GLU A 421 4.77 -20.02 -26.55
CA GLU A 421 3.38 -19.60 -26.30
C GLU A 421 3.24 -18.80 -25.00
N ARG A 422 4.36 -18.32 -24.41
CA ARG A 422 4.29 -17.42 -23.25
C ARG A 422 3.70 -16.08 -23.66
N ARG A 423 2.37 -16.01 -23.60
CA ARG A 423 1.59 -14.79 -23.73
C ARG A 423 2.12 -13.75 -22.74
N SER A 424 2.25 -12.51 -23.21
CA SER A 424 2.54 -11.40 -22.31
C SER A 424 1.41 -11.26 -21.30
N ILE A 425 1.66 -10.60 -20.16
CA ILE A 425 0.59 -10.38 -19.17
C ILE A 425 -0.55 -9.57 -19.80
N SER A 426 -0.24 -8.68 -20.74
CA SER A 426 -1.21 -7.96 -21.56
C SER A 426 -2.08 -8.92 -22.38
N ASP A 427 -1.48 -9.86 -23.11
CA ASP A 427 -2.22 -10.81 -23.94
C ASP A 427 -3.07 -11.78 -23.09
N LEU A 428 -2.55 -12.20 -21.92
CA LEU A 428 -3.30 -13.01 -20.97
C LEU A 428 -4.52 -12.26 -20.43
N THR A 429 -4.35 -10.99 -20.09
CA THR A 429 -5.42 -10.13 -19.59
C THR A 429 -6.47 -9.92 -20.67
N GLN A 430 -6.05 -9.66 -21.91
CA GLN A 430 -6.95 -9.52 -23.06
C GLN A 430 -7.70 -10.81 -23.38
N ALA A 431 -7.06 -11.96 -23.25
CA ALA A 431 -7.68 -13.27 -23.46
C ALA A 431 -8.69 -13.63 -22.36
N ALA A 432 -8.38 -13.30 -21.10
CA ALA A 432 -9.27 -13.57 -19.97
C ALA A 432 -10.46 -12.59 -19.92
N PHE A 433 -10.27 -11.35 -20.34
CA PHE A 433 -11.24 -10.27 -20.21
C PHE A 433 -11.47 -9.52 -21.54
N PRO A 434 -12.00 -10.20 -22.58
CA PRO A 434 -12.22 -9.57 -23.88
C PRO A 434 -13.25 -8.44 -23.78
N GLY A 435 -12.90 -7.26 -24.32
CA GLY A 435 -13.84 -6.18 -24.55
C GLY A 435 -14.10 -5.23 -23.39
N ARG A 436 -13.29 -5.25 -22.31
CA ARG A 436 -13.49 -4.29 -21.21
C ARG A 436 -12.37 -3.32 -20.89
N LEU A 437 -11.08 -3.63 -21.08
CA LEU A 437 -10.07 -2.83 -20.38
C LEU A 437 -8.85 -2.53 -21.27
N LYS A 438 -8.78 -1.28 -21.74
CA LYS A 438 -7.51 -0.58 -21.99
C LYS A 438 -6.94 -0.01 -20.68
N ASP A 439 -7.47 -0.42 -19.52
CA ASP A 439 -7.09 0.15 -18.25
C ASP A 439 -5.87 -0.60 -17.72
N ASP A 440 -4.76 0.14 -17.61
CA ASP A 440 -3.55 -0.27 -16.89
C ASP A 440 -3.87 -0.82 -15.49
N LEU A 441 -5.00 -0.41 -14.90
CA LEU A 441 -5.49 -0.90 -13.62
C LEU A 441 -5.77 -2.41 -13.62
N VAL A 442 -6.38 -2.98 -14.67
CA VAL A 442 -6.66 -4.42 -14.69
C VAL A 442 -5.40 -5.21 -15.02
N LEU A 443 -4.51 -4.67 -15.85
CA LEU A 443 -3.19 -5.25 -16.04
C LEU A 443 -2.43 -5.35 -14.71
N MET A 444 -2.38 -4.26 -13.95
CA MET A 444 -1.78 -4.21 -12.61
C MET A 444 -2.46 -5.15 -11.62
N THR A 445 -3.79 -5.28 -11.70
CA THR A 445 -4.56 -6.18 -10.82
C THR A 445 -4.25 -7.65 -11.12
N VAL A 446 -4.19 -8.03 -12.40
CA VAL A 446 -3.80 -9.39 -12.82
C VAL A 446 -2.35 -9.70 -12.43
N MET A 447 -1.44 -8.72 -12.53
CA MET A 447 -0.07 -8.87 -12.02
C MET A 447 -0.08 -9.20 -10.52
N ARG A 448 -0.79 -8.41 -9.71
CA ARG A 448 -0.91 -8.65 -8.26
C ARG A 448 -1.54 -9.99 -7.91
N TRP A 449 -2.45 -10.51 -8.73
CA TRP A 449 -3.01 -11.87 -8.56
C TRP A 449 -1.99 -12.97 -8.83
N ILE A 450 -1.16 -12.79 -9.85
CA ILE A 450 -0.10 -13.75 -10.19
C ILE A 450 1.01 -13.72 -9.12
N ASP A 451 1.32 -12.55 -8.58
CA ASP A 451 2.33 -12.37 -7.52
C ASP A 451 1.81 -12.84 -6.15
N GLY A 452 0.49 -12.87 -5.94
CA GLY A 452 -0.15 -13.35 -4.73
C GLY A 452 -0.39 -12.30 -3.65
N ASP A 453 -0.25 -11.03 -4.01
CA ASP A 453 -0.55 -9.91 -3.12
C ASP A 453 -2.05 -9.82 -2.81
N VAL A 454 -2.89 -10.12 -3.82
CA VAL A 454 -4.35 -9.99 -3.74
C VAL A 454 -4.99 -11.13 -4.54
N LEU A 455 -6.12 -11.67 -4.08
CA LEU A 455 -6.96 -12.56 -4.87
C LEU A 455 -8.16 -11.79 -5.42
N PRO A 456 -8.71 -12.19 -6.58
CA PRO A 456 -9.96 -11.62 -7.09
C PRO A 456 -11.11 -11.83 -6.11
N ASP A 457 -12.01 -10.85 -6.02
CA ASP A 457 -13.20 -10.91 -5.16
C ASP A 457 -14.24 -11.94 -5.64
N THR A 458 -14.18 -12.34 -6.91
CA THR A 458 -15.09 -13.35 -7.46
C THR A 458 -14.36 -14.46 -8.21
N TRP A 459 -14.85 -15.69 -8.03
CA TRP A 459 -14.33 -16.88 -8.69
C TRP A 459 -14.34 -16.77 -10.22
N LEU A 460 -15.32 -16.07 -10.80
CA LEU A 460 -15.45 -15.90 -12.25
C LEU A 460 -14.21 -15.24 -12.88
N HIS A 461 -13.62 -14.24 -12.21
CA HIS A 461 -12.41 -13.59 -12.72
C HIS A 461 -11.18 -14.52 -12.65
N LEU A 462 -11.05 -15.28 -11.55
CA LEU A 462 -9.98 -16.26 -11.41
C LEU A 462 -10.13 -17.39 -12.44
N GLN A 463 -11.35 -17.88 -12.66
CA GLN A 463 -11.64 -18.92 -13.63
C GLN A 463 -11.27 -18.51 -15.05
N ALA A 464 -11.60 -17.27 -15.45
CA ALA A 464 -11.24 -16.74 -16.76
C ALA A 464 -9.71 -16.68 -16.94
N LEU A 465 -8.98 -16.21 -15.92
CA LEU A 465 -7.52 -16.17 -15.93
C LEU A 465 -6.88 -17.58 -15.99
N VAL A 466 -7.36 -18.50 -15.16
CA VAL A 466 -6.88 -19.90 -15.10
C VAL A 466 -7.12 -20.61 -16.43
N ARG A 467 -8.27 -20.37 -17.08
CA ARG A 467 -8.54 -20.88 -18.44
C ARG A 467 -7.66 -20.23 -19.50
N ALA A 468 -7.43 -18.92 -19.42
CA ALA A 468 -6.53 -18.21 -20.34
C ALA A 468 -5.06 -18.68 -20.23
N LEU A 469 -4.66 -19.19 -19.06
CA LEU A 469 -3.37 -19.84 -18.82
C LEU A 469 -3.29 -21.29 -19.32
N GLY A 470 -4.37 -21.84 -19.88
CA GLY A 470 -4.40 -23.20 -20.42
C GLY A 470 -4.56 -24.29 -19.35
N ALA A 471 -5.27 -24.00 -18.26
CA ALA A 471 -5.67 -25.04 -17.31
C ALA A 471 -6.68 -26.01 -17.92
N THR A 472 -6.54 -27.28 -17.57
CA THR A 472 -7.54 -28.32 -17.83
C THR A 472 -8.74 -28.17 -16.91
N ASP A 473 -9.89 -28.76 -17.25
CA ASP A 473 -11.10 -28.69 -16.41
C ASP A 473 -10.88 -29.26 -15.00
N ARG A 474 -10.00 -30.27 -14.87
CA ARG A 474 -9.62 -30.83 -13.56
C ARG A 474 -8.84 -29.83 -12.71
N GLU A 475 -7.94 -29.07 -13.32
CA GLU A 475 -7.17 -28.02 -12.65
C GLU A 475 -8.08 -26.85 -12.28
N VAL A 476 -9.00 -26.43 -13.18
CA VAL A 476 -10.00 -25.39 -12.90
C VAL A 476 -10.83 -25.75 -11.66
N ASN A 477 -11.31 -26.99 -11.57
CA ASN A 477 -12.05 -27.45 -10.38
C ASN A 477 -11.18 -27.46 -9.11
N ALA A 478 -9.91 -27.87 -9.21
CA ALA A 478 -8.99 -27.85 -8.08
C ALA A 478 -8.69 -26.42 -7.60
N PHE A 479 -8.55 -25.46 -8.52
CA PHE A 479 -8.43 -24.04 -8.19
C PHE A 479 -9.69 -23.49 -7.53
N GLN A 480 -10.88 -23.93 -7.95
CA GLN A 480 -12.15 -23.52 -7.35
C GLN A 480 -12.23 -23.95 -5.89
N GLU A 481 -11.92 -25.21 -5.61
CA GLU A 481 -11.92 -25.74 -4.24
C GLU A 481 -10.89 -25.03 -3.36
N ALA A 482 -9.69 -24.77 -3.89
CA ALA A 482 -8.65 -24.03 -3.17
C ALA A 482 -9.06 -22.58 -2.88
N TYR A 483 -9.66 -21.90 -3.86
CA TYR A 483 -10.16 -20.53 -3.72
C TYR A 483 -11.24 -20.41 -2.63
N ILE A 484 -12.22 -21.32 -2.62
CA ILE A 484 -13.26 -21.38 -1.57
C ILE A 484 -12.62 -21.59 -0.19
N ARG A 485 -11.68 -22.54 -0.06
CA ARG A 485 -10.94 -22.78 1.19
C ARG A 485 -10.20 -21.54 1.67
N THR A 486 -9.55 -20.81 0.77
CA THR A 486 -8.79 -19.61 1.10
C THR A 486 -9.70 -18.48 1.60
N ILE A 487 -10.83 -18.24 0.93
CA ILE A 487 -11.79 -17.20 1.37
C ILE A 487 -12.42 -17.56 2.71
N ASP A 488 -12.84 -18.82 2.89
CA ASP A 488 -13.41 -19.30 4.14
C ASP A 488 -12.42 -19.19 5.31
N ALA A 489 -11.12 -19.35 5.04
CA ALA A 489 -10.06 -19.16 6.04
C ALA A 489 -9.79 -17.69 6.38
N HIS A 490 -10.03 -16.75 5.45
CA HIS A 490 -9.83 -15.32 5.66
C HIS A 490 -11.04 -14.62 6.31
N LEU A 491 -12.18 -15.29 6.41
CA LEU A 491 -13.30 -14.77 7.18
C LEU A 491 -12.90 -14.68 8.67
N PRO A 492 -12.94 -13.47 9.27
CA PRO A 492 -12.43 -13.21 10.62
C PRO A 492 -13.32 -13.91 11.66
N GLY A 493 -13.00 -15.16 11.96
CA GLY A 493 -13.74 -15.96 12.95
C GLY A 493 -13.17 -17.36 13.22
N ARG A 494 -12.24 -17.86 12.41
CA ARG A 494 -11.73 -19.23 12.53
C ARG A 494 -10.21 -19.27 12.37
N ALA A 495 -9.48 -18.93 13.44
CA ALA A 495 -8.02 -19.04 13.47
C ALA A 495 -7.59 -20.52 13.34
N SER A 496 -7.23 -20.94 12.13
CA SER A 496 -6.59 -22.21 11.81
C SER A 496 -5.11 -21.94 11.52
N PHE A 497 -4.25 -22.19 12.50
CA PHE A 497 -2.80 -22.11 12.35
C PHE A 497 -2.27 -23.36 11.63
N HIS A 498 -2.09 -23.28 10.31
CA HIS A 498 -1.14 -24.13 9.58
C HIS A 498 -0.31 -23.22 8.66
N ASP A 499 0.92 -22.96 9.12
CA ASP A 499 2.00 -22.30 8.39
C ASP A 499 2.56 -23.29 7.35
N LEU A 500 2.69 -22.84 6.10
CA LEU A 500 2.94 -23.65 4.89
C LEU A 500 4.27 -23.26 4.20
N SER A 501 5.31 -23.01 4.99
CA SER A 501 6.68 -22.94 4.49
C SER A 501 7.20 -24.27 3.87
N ASP A 502 6.37 -25.33 3.87
CA ASP A 502 6.72 -26.71 3.48
C ASP A 502 6.12 -27.18 2.13
N LEU A 503 5.81 -26.28 1.19
CA LEU A 503 5.57 -26.74 -0.18
C LEU A 503 6.89 -27.34 -0.72
N PRO A 504 6.94 -28.62 -1.13
CA PRO A 504 8.15 -29.20 -1.67
C PRO A 504 8.50 -28.49 -2.98
N VAL A 505 9.58 -27.71 -2.96
CA VAL A 505 10.28 -27.28 -4.19
C VAL A 505 10.56 -28.56 -4.99
N PRO A 506 10.27 -28.62 -6.31
CA PRO A 506 10.51 -29.83 -7.09
C PRO A 506 12.01 -30.08 -7.20
N ALA A 507 12.54 -30.87 -6.26
CA ALA A 507 13.87 -31.42 -6.32
C ALA A 507 13.88 -32.53 -7.35
N ARG A 508 14.85 -32.47 -8.27
CA ARG A 508 15.23 -33.59 -9.14
C ARG A 508 15.38 -34.86 -8.30
N ARG A 509 14.64 -35.89 -8.72
CA ARG A 509 14.65 -37.30 -8.32
C ARG A 509 15.83 -37.74 -7.42
N LEU A 510 15.50 -38.41 -6.32
CA LEU A 510 16.06 -39.73 -5.95
C LEU A 510 15.10 -40.46 -5.00
N ALA A 511 15.12 -41.78 -5.13
CA ALA A 511 14.11 -42.74 -4.67
C ALA A 511 13.95 -42.86 -3.14
N GLY A 512 12.77 -43.31 -2.69
CA GLY A 512 12.57 -43.71 -1.30
C GLY A 512 11.14 -44.10 -0.94
N ILE A 513 10.92 -45.39 -0.73
CA ILE A 513 9.66 -46.07 -0.41
C ILE A 513 9.15 -45.71 1.00
N GLY A 514 7.82 -45.56 1.18
CA GLY A 514 7.21 -45.51 2.51
C GLY A 514 5.68 -45.50 2.51
N ARG A 515 5.07 -46.66 2.81
CA ARG A 515 3.63 -46.89 3.01
C ARG A 515 3.10 -46.18 4.27
N GLY A 516 1.80 -45.83 4.29
CA GLY A 516 1.08 -45.78 5.57
C GLY A 516 -0.30 -45.10 5.63
N VAL A 517 -1.33 -45.95 5.69
CA VAL A 517 -2.56 -45.82 6.51
C VAL A 517 -3.67 -44.82 6.12
N VAL A 518 -4.70 -45.45 5.55
CA VAL A 518 -6.08 -44.98 5.35
C VAL A 518 -6.79 -44.79 6.70
N ARG A 519 -7.48 -43.65 6.89
CA ARG A 519 -8.57 -43.55 7.89
C ARG A 519 -9.77 -42.81 7.31
N ARG A 520 -10.80 -43.59 6.99
CA ARG A 520 -12.15 -43.15 6.59
C ARG A 520 -12.85 -42.41 7.72
N ARG A 521 -13.50 -41.29 7.42
CA ARG A 521 -14.69 -40.79 8.14
C ARG A 521 -15.70 -40.25 7.12
N ASN A 522 -16.94 -40.71 7.26
CA ASN A 522 -18.10 -40.37 6.44
C ASN A 522 -18.58 -38.91 6.67
N PRO A 523 -19.25 -38.30 5.69
CA PRO A 523 -19.77 -36.94 5.80
C PRO A 523 -21.14 -36.89 6.50
N ILE A 524 -21.35 -35.86 7.33
CA ILE A 524 -22.67 -35.43 7.81
C ILE A 524 -23.19 -34.38 6.82
N ALA A 525 -24.41 -34.60 6.34
CA ALA A 525 -25.15 -33.76 5.43
C ALA A 525 -25.34 -32.33 5.98
N VAL A 526 -25.14 -31.33 5.14
CA VAL A 526 -25.59 -29.95 5.37
C VAL A 526 -26.70 -29.67 4.36
N VAL A 527 -27.88 -29.37 4.90
CA VAL A 527 -29.06 -28.90 4.17
C VAL A 527 -28.79 -27.49 3.67
N LEU A 528 -28.85 -27.30 2.36
CA LEU A 528 -28.78 -26.01 1.68
C LEU A 528 -30.02 -25.18 2.01
N SER A 529 -29.80 -23.96 2.51
CA SER A 529 -30.81 -22.91 2.63
C SER A 529 -30.72 -22.02 1.37
N GLU A 530 -31.49 -22.37 0.34
CA GLU A 530 -31.78 -21.52 -0.82
C GLU A 530 -32.69 -20.36 -0.42
N ARG A 531 -32.16 -19.21 0.02
CA ARG A 531 -32.98 -17.97 0.16
C ARG A 531 -32.29 -16.64 -0.14
N PHE A 532 -31.12 -16.62 -0.78
CA PHE A 532 -30.37 -15.36 -0.96
C PHE A 532 -30.20 -14.85 -2.40
N VAL A 533 -30.83 -15.46 -3.41
CA VAL A 533 -30.57 -15.10 -4.83
C VAL A 533 -31.64 -14.18 -5.45
N LEU A 534 -32.74 -13.85 -4.78
CA LEU A 534 -33.88 -13.16 -5.42
C LEU A 534 -34.07 -11.67 -5.08
N ARG A 535 -33.01 -10.92 -4.74
CA ARG A 535 -33.17 -9.48 -4.39
C ARG A 535 -32.38 -8.46 -5.22
N CYS A 536 -31.77 -8.86 -6.35
CA CYS A 536 -31.03 -7.92 -7.22
C CYS A 536 -31.66 -7.67 -8.60
N LEU A 537 -32.96 -7.96 -8.82
CA LEU A 537 -33.59 -7.81 -10.14
C LEU A 537 -34.81 -6.89 -10.21
N PHE A 538 -35.01 -5.99 -9.25
CA PHE A 538 -36.09 -4.99 -9.31
C PHE A 538 -35.62 -3.62 -8.85
N HIS A 539 -34.86 -2.94 -9.72
CA HIS A 539 -34.92 -1.48 -9.88
C HIS A 539 -34.26 -1.07 -11.20
N LEU A 540 -35.01 -1.26 -12.29
CA LEU A 540 -34.82 -0.59 -13.57
C LEU A 540 -36.06 -0.85 -14.44
N VAL A 541 -37.14 -0.15 -14.10
CA VAL A 541 -38.21 0.32 -14.99
C VAL A 541 -38.62 1.70 -14.51
#